data_AF-A0AAF0I5X0-F1
#
_entry.id   AF-A0AAF0I5X0-F1
#
_cell.length_a   1.000
_cell.length_b   1.000
_cell.length_c   1.000
_cell.angle_alpha   90.00
_cell.angle_beta   90.00
_cell.angle_gamma   90.00
#
_symmetry.space_group_name_H-M   'P 1'
#
loop_
_entity.id
_entity.type
_entity.pdbx_description
1 polymer ?
#
loop_
_entity_poly.entity_id
_entity_poly.type
_entity_poly.pdbx_seq_one_letter_code
_entity_poly.pdbx_strand_id
1 'polypeptide(L)'
;MKNKLLLRDGNMDKFNNETFKQMTTDCINDAFYVEGITNRGKLKVIRQLAEIVLRRILDFSESEFLTLGRSEIRKLVKKKTNNNKFLIDSIDSIKLLGNDATHTQNVNEFTDNEFEKSVDSLFNMYAYLLITYFEEYEFGYNNPVISAFSILPPVIRFKVLTYLNENNYKDNVYVIDKLVLSILKTKTKQDAIIWIEDRKMILEQMSSVSEEARKNLKNNMDNEMAELIISNSSNMYDLCKKKIELVSLQIEMKGKRYTTFENAKGLYKELGIVEGNIIEITKFNLIMEFLYMGRKEEKAAY
;
A
#
# COMPACT_ATOMS: atom_id res chain seq x y z
N MET A 1 -27.36 10.92 -14.20
CA MET A 1 -28.16 11.25 -12.99
C MET A 1 -28.43 9.97 -12.21
N LYS A 2 -28.36 10.06 -10.88
CA LYS A 2 -28.66 9.04 -9.85
C LYS A 2 -27.63 7.93 -9.65
N ASN A 3 -26.64 8.22 -8.81
CA ASN A 3 -26.32 7.41 -7.63
C ASN A 3 -25.80 8.35 -6.53
N LYS A 4 -26.73 9.14 -5.98
CA LYS A 4 -26.57 9.89 -4.74
C LYS A 4 -27.44 9.14 -3.75
N LEU A 5 -26.80 8.52 -2.74
CA LEU A 5 -27.35 7.79 -1.57
C LEU A 5 -26.68 6.41 -1.44
N LEU A 6 -25.43 6.41 -0.97
CA LEU A 6 -24.93 5.30 -0.17
C LEU A 6 -24.89 5.80 1.27
N LEU A 7 -25.99 5.48 1.96
CA LEU A 7 -26.10 5.14 3.38
C LEU A 7 -25.23 5.96 4.34
N ARG A 8 -25.81 7.09 4.79
CA ARG A 8 -25.57 7.64 6.12
C ARG A 8 -26.19 6.68 7.14
N ASP A 9 -25.36 5.97 7.89
CA ASP A 9 -25.47 5.81 9.35
C ASP A 9 -24.50 4.72 9.82
N GLY A 10 -23.47 5.16 10.56
CA GLY A 10 -22.35 4.35 11.04
C GLY A 10 -21.03 5.10 11.00
N ASN A 11 -20.96 6.23 11.71
CA ASN A 11 -19.78 7.08 11.93
C ASN A 11 -18.82 7.16 10.72
N MET A 12 -19.23 7.90 9.68
CA MET A 12 -18.34 8.20 8.55
C MET A 12 -17.10 8.93 9.05
N ASP A 13 -15.94 8.54 8.51
CA ASP A 13 -14.69 9.29 8.60
C ASP A 13 -14.97 10.80 8.42
N LYS A 14 -14.44 11.61 9.33
CA LYS A 14 -14.46 13.07 9.19
C LYS A 14 -13.70 13.52 7.94
N PHE A 15 -12.68 12.78 7.54
CA PHE A 15 -11.95 13.02 6.30
C PHE A 15 -12.82 12.66 5.08
N ASN A 16 -12.94 13.60 4.14
CA ASN A 16 -13.73 13.41 2.92
C ASN A 16 -12.85 13.49 1.66
N ASN A 17 -12.85 12.41 0.87
CA ASN A 17 -12.11 12.31 -0.39
C ASN A 17 -12.47 13.42 -1.39
N GLU A 18 -13.77 13.71 -1.57
CA GLU A 18 -14.22 14.74 -2.51
C GLU A 18 -13.79 16.15 -2.08
N THR A 19 -13.77 16.45 -0.77
CA THR A 19 -13.30 17.75 -0.26
C THR A 19 -11.84 18.02 -0.63
N PHE A 20 -10.96 17.02 -0.55
CA PHE A 20 -9.53 17.18 -0.82
C PHE A 20 -9.13 16.82 -2.27
N LYS A 21 -10.10 16.46 -3.13
CA LYS A 21 -9.84 15.94 -4.47
C LYS A 21 -9.10 16.89 -5.39
N GLN A 22 -9.53 18.15 -5.43
CA GLN A 22 -8.90 19.15 -6.27
C GLN A 22 -7.46 19.39 -5.82
N MET A 23 -7.25 19.66 -4.53
CA MET A 23 -5.91 19.92 -3.98
C MET A 23 -4.97 18.72 -4.14
N THR A 24 -5.47 17.49 -3.96
CA THR A 24 -4.69 16.27 -4.19
C THR A 24 -4.30 16.14 -5.65
N THR A 25 -5.23 16.43 -6.57
CA THR A 25 -4.99 16.39 -8.02
C THR A 25 -3.94 17.42 -8.44
N ASP A 26 -4.04 18.66 -7.94
CA ASP A 26 -3.09 19.73 -8.22
C ASP A 26 -1.71 19.37 -7.68
N CYS A 27 -1.63 18.86 -6.43
CA CYS A 27 -0.35 18.44 -5.86
C CYS A 27 0.32 17.31 -6.66
N ILE A 28 -0.45 16.30 -7.07
CA ILE A 28 0.09 15.20 -7.87
C ILE A 28 0.56 15.72 -9.24
N ASN A 29 -0.23 16.59 -9.87
CA ASN A 29 0.13 17.17 -11.16
C ASN A 29 1.43 17.98 -11.07
N ASP A 30 1.55 18.88 -10.10
CA ASP A 30 2.71 19.76 -9.97
C ASP A 30 3.98 19.01 -9.53
N ALA A 31 3.84 17.96 -8.72
CA ALA A 31 4.98 17.16 -8.28
C ALA A 31 5.49 16.19 -9.36
N PHE A 32 4.58 15.57 -10.13
CA PHE A 32 4.92 14.41 -10.97
C PHE A 32 4.72 14.61 -12.47
N TYR A 33 3.89 15.56 -12.91
CA TYR A 33 3.49 15.64 -14.32
C TYR A 33 3.85 16.97 -15.01
N VAL A 34 4.04 18.06 -14.27
CA VAL A 34 4.44 19.35 -14.86
C VAL A 34 5.95 19.35 -15.12
N GLU A 35 6.32 19.58 -16.38
CA GLU A 35 7.71 19.75 -16.78
C GLU A 35 8.28 21.09 -16.30
N GLY A 36 9.58 21.13 -16.03
CA GLY A 36 10.28 22.36 -15.63
C GLY A 36 10.12 22.77 -14.16
N ILE A 37 9.35 22.03 -13.34
CA ILE A 37 9.32 22.26 -11.89
C ILE A 37 10.62 21.75 -11.26
N THR A 38 11.32 22.64 -10.55
CA THR A 38 12.54 22.29 -9.81
C THR A 38 12.23 21.35 -8.65
N ASN A 39 13.22 20.58 -8.19
CA ASN A 39 13.06 19.71 -7.01
C ASN A 39 12.67 20.50 -5.76
N ARG A 40 13.12 21.77 -5.64
CA ARG A 40 12.62 22.68 -4.60
C ARG A 40 11.11 22.87 -4.67
N GLY A 41 10.57 23.13 -5.87
CA GLY A 41 9.12 23.23 -6.08
C GLY A 41 8.40 21.93 -5.75
N LYS A 42 8.90 20.81 -6.29
CA LYS A 42 8.31 19.48 -6.06
C LYS A 42 8.26 19.10 -4.58
N LEU A 43 9.33 19.36 -3.81
CA LEU A 43 9.39 19.06 -2.38
C LEU A 43 8.35 19.84 -1.55
N LYS A 44 8.07 21.11 -1.91
CA LYS A 44 6.99 21.89 -1.28
C LYS A 44 5.63 21.23 -1.50
N VAL A 45 5.39 20.76 -2.72
CA VAL A 45 4.15 20.12 -3.10
C VAL A 45 4.01 18.73 -2.43
N ILE A 46 5.08 17.93 -2.38
CA ILE A 46 5.09 16.64 -1.66
C ILE A 46 4.76 16.84 -0.19
N ARG A 47 5.29 17.90 0.45
CA ARG A 47 4.94 18.23 1.83
C ARG A 47 3.45 18.52 2.00
N GLN A 48 2.85 19.32 1.10
CA GLN A 48 1.42 19.60 1.13
C GLN A 48 0.59 18.32 0.93
N LEU A 49 0.98 17.48 -0.02
CA LEU A 49 0.35 16.19 -0.25
C LEU A 49 0.44 15.30 0.99
N ALA A 50 1.59 15.25 1.67
CA ALA A 50 1.76 14.53 2.92
C ALA A 50 0.88 15.06 4.07
N GLU A 51 0.59 16.36 4.11
CA GLU A 51 -0.41 16.92 5.05
C GLU A 51 -1.81 16.38 4.77
N ILE A 52 -2.21 16.25 3.49
CA ILE A 52 -3.49 15.64 3.11
C ILE A 52 -3.53 14.16 3.51
N VAL A 53 -2.44 13.41 3.27
CA VAL A 53 -2.36 12.00 3.70
C VAL A 53 -2.45 11.89 5.22
N LEU A 54 -1.77 12.77 5.97
CA LEU A 54 -1.83 12.77 7.42
C LEU A 54 -3.22 13.13 7.95
N ARG A 55 -3.94 14.03 7.28
CA ARG A 55 -5.36 14.31 7.58
C ARG A 55 -6.20 13.04 7.46
N ARG A 56 -6.00 12.25 6.40
CA ARG A 56 -6.68 10.97 6.24
C ARG A 56 -6.32 9.97 7.34
N ILE A 57 -5.03 9.84 7.67
CA ILE A 57 -4.56 8.94 8.75
C ILE A 57 -5.15 9.31 10.12
N LEU A 58 -5.25 10.61 10.43
CA LEU A 58 -5.75 11.09 11.72
C LEU A 58 -7.27 11.24 11.77
N ASP A 59 -7.95 11.02 10.64
CA ASP A 59 -9.36 11.30 10.40
C ASP A 59 -9.74 12.74 10.74
N PHE A 60 -9.08 13.70 10.07
CA PHE A 60 -9.31 15.13 10.23
C PHE A 60 -10.13 15.69 9.06
N SER A 61 -11.14 16.50 9.39
CA SER A 61 -11.89 17.31 8.43
C SER A 61 -11.08 18.50 7.89
N GLU A 62 -11.60 19.18 6.88
CA GLU A 62 -11.05 20.41 6.32
C GLU A 62 -11.01 21.59 7.31
N SER A 63 -11.93 21.58 8.28
CA SER A 63 -12.00 22.64 9.30
C SER A 63 -10.90 22.55 10.37
N GLU A 64 -10.29 21.36 10.51
CA GLU A 64 -9.26 21.11 11.51
C GLU A 64 -7.89 21.59 11.00
N PHE A 65 -7.19 22.37 11.83
CA PHE A 65 -5.85 22.85 11.51
C PHE A 65 -4.83 21.72 11.62
N LEU A 66 -4.11 21.45 10.53
CA LEU A 66 -3.04 20.45 10.47
C LEU A 66 -1.91 20.97 9.59
N THR A 67 -0.69 20.95 10.14
CA THR A 67 0.56 21.15 9.41
C THR A 67 1.64 20.22 9.98
N LEU A 68 2.57 19.74 9.14
CA LEU A 68 3.66 18.85 9.60
C LEU A 68 4.63 19.55 10.56
N GLY A 69 4.68 20.89 10.52
CA GLY A 69 5.56 21.69 11.36
C GLY A 69 5.17 21.74 12.84
N ARG A 70 3.89 21.49 13.16
CA ARG A 70 3.32 21.78 14.48
C ARG A 70 3.61 20.68 15.51
N SER A 71 4.11 21.09 16.68
CA SER A 71 4.52 20.17 17.75
C SER A 71 3.35 19.34 18.30
N GLU A 72 2.16 19.92 18.35
CA GLU A 72 0.93 19.34 18.86
C GLU A 72 0.42 18.23 17.93
N ILE A 73 0.51 18.46 16.60
CA ILE A 73 0.22 17.43 15.61
C ILE A 73 1.19 16.27 15.77
N ARG A 74 2.49 16.54 15.97
CA ARG A 74 3.48 15.48 16.22
C ARG A 74 3.17 14.67 17.48
N LYS A 75 2.80 15.33 18.59
CA LYS A 75 2.38 14.65 19.83
C LYS A 75 1.12 13.80 19.60
N LEU A 76 0.16 14.32 18.84
CA LEU A 76 -1.07 13.61 18.50
C LEU A 76 -0.81 12.38 17.65
N VAL A 77 0.04 12.48 16.62
CA VAL A 77 0.45 11.34 15.78
C VAL A 77 1.07 10.25 16.65
N LYS A 78 2.04 10.61 17.51
CA LYS A 78 2.66 9.65 18.44
C LYS A 78 1.62 8.97 19.33
N LYS A 79 0.66 9.72 19.87
CA LYS A 79 -0.40 9.17 20.71
C LYS A 79 -1.33 8.23 19.93
N LYS A 80 -1.86 8.67 18.78
CA LYS A 80 -2.85 7.90 17.99
C LYS A 80 -2.27 6.66 17.32
N THR A 81 -0.99 6.68 16.99
CA THR A 81 -0.32 5.57 16.27
C THR A 81 0.55 4.71 17.20
N ASN A 82 0.42 4.86 18.52
CA ASN A 82 1.27 4.20 19.49
C ASN A 82 2.78 4.34 19.18
N ASN A 83 3.18 5.56 18.80
CA ASN A 83 4.53 5.93 18.42
C ASN A 83 5.11 5.04 17.28
N ASN A 84 4.28 4.74 16.28
CA ASN A 84 4.68 3.96 15.12
C ASN A 84 5.85 4.62 14.37
N LYS A 85 7.04 4.01 14.43
CA LYS A 85 8.26 4.56 13.81
C LYS A 85 8.16 4.63 12.29
N PHE A 86 7.55 3.63 11.64
CA PHE A 86 7.40 3.60 10.19
C PHE A 86 6.68 4.86 9.66
N LEU A 87 5.60 5.29 10.33
CA LEU A 87 4.92 6.54 10.00
C LEU A 87 5.71 7.78 10.44
N ILE A 88 6.21 7.80 11.69
CA ILE A 88 6.86 8.99 12.27
C ILE A 88 8.13 9.37 11.50
N ASP A 89 8.97 8.40 11.16
CA ASP A 89 10.22 8.64 10.45
C ASP A 89 9.93 9.16 9.02
N SER A 90 8.85 8.68 8.40
CA SER A 90 8.39 9.16 7.09
C SER A 90 7.89 10.61 7.14
N ILE A 91 7.11 10.95 8.18
CA ILE A 91 6.67 12.33 8.44
C ILE A 91 7.86 13.26 8.70
N ASP A 92 8.79 12.85 9.56
CA ASP A 92 9.95 13.66 9.93
C ASP A 92 10.89 13.86 8.71
N SER A 93 11.04 12.85 7.84
CA SER A 93 11.79 12.92 6.57
C SER A 93 11.19 13.96 5.60
N ILE A 94 9.89 13.91 5.33
CA ILE A 94 9.21 14.86 4.44
C ILE A 94 9.24 16.27 5.04
N LYS A 95 9.02 16.39 6.36
CA LYS A 95 9.05 17.68 7.04
C LYS A 95 10.42 18.34 6.90
N LEU A 96 11.51 17.60 7.09
CA LEU A 96 12.87 18.13 7.01
C LEU A 96 13.13 18.70 5.60
N LEU A 97 12.99 17.87 4.57
CA LEU A 97 13.21 18.27 3.18
C LEU A 97 12.25 19.39 2.74
N GLY A 98 10.98 19.31 3.15
CA GLY A 98 9.97 20.30 2.83
C GLY A 98 10.21 21.65 3.53
N ASN A 99 10.72 21.66 4.77
CA ASN A 99 11.14 22.88 5.46
C ASN A 99 12.31 23.53 4.70
N ASP A 100 13.34 22.74 4.41
CA ASP A 100 14.55 23.22 3.74
C ASP A 100 14.24 23.78 2.34
N ALA A 101 13.27 23.21 1.63
CA ALA A 101 12.82 23.70 0.32
C ALA A 101 12.06 25.04 0.42
N THR A 102 11.43 25.33 1.57
CA THR A 102 10.65 26.57 1.81
C THR A 102 11.45 27.73 2.39
N HIS A 103 12.45 27.45 3.23
CA HIS A 103 13.18 28.50 3.92
C HIS A 103 14.28 29.10 3.04
N THR A 104 14.36 30.43 3.02
CA THR A 104 15.33 31.21 2.22
C THR A 104 16.78 31.05 2.68
N GLN A 105 17.00 30.45 3.84
CA GLN A 105 18.33 30.16 4.39
C GLN A 105 19.04 29.03 3.65
N ASN A 106 18.29 28.11 3.03
CA ASN A 106 18.88 27.10 2.15
C ASN A 106 18.84 27.60 0.71
N VAL A 107 20.00 28.02 0.19
CA VAL A 107 20.18 28.51 -1.18
C VAL A 107 20.59 27.42 -2.16
N ASN A 108 20.89 26.21 -1.68
CA ASN A 108 21.37 25.12 -2.52
C ASN A 108 20.26 24.55 -3.41
N GLU A 109 20.66 23.92 -4.51
CA GLU A 109 19.77 23.13 -5.34
C GLU A 109 19.49 21.78 -4.68
N PHE A 110 18.28 21.27 -4.87
CA PHE A 110 17.88 19.95 -4.38
C PHE A 110 18.13 18.89 -5.45
N THR A 111 18.76 17.81 -5.05
CA THR A 111 19.08 16.67 -5.90
C THR A 111 17.86 15.79 -6.16
N ASP A 112 17.91 14.98 -7.23
CA ASP A 112 16.87 14.00 -7.51
C ASP A 112 16.75 12.96 -6.40
N ASN A 113 17.87 12.55 -5.80
CA ASN A 113 17.87 11.62 -4.67
C ASN A 113 17.13 12.17 -3.44
N GLU A 114 17.21 13.47 -3.16
CA GLU A 114 16.42 14.10 -2.09
C GLU A 114 14.93 14.12 -2.43
N PHE A 115 14.58 14.38 -3.69
CA PHE A 115 13.20 14.29 -4.15
C PHE A 115 12.67 12.86 -4.05
N GLU A 116 13.41 11.87 -4.54
CA GLU A 116 13.07 10.44 -4.46
C GLU A 116 12.90 9.96 -3.02
N LYS A 117 13.77 10.40 -2.10
CA LYS A 117 13.64 10.12 -0.66
C LYS A 117 12.32 10.67 -0.08
N SER A 118 11.90 11.86 -0.52
CA SER A 118 10.63 12.45 -0.12
C SER A 118 9.44 11.65 -0.67
N VAL A 119 9.52 11.22 -1.93
CA VAL A 119 8.50 10.36 -2.57
C VAL A 119 8.42 9.00 -1.87
N ASP A 120 9.55 8.38 -1.53
CA ASP A 120 9.57 7.11 -0.80
C ASP A 120 8.92 7.24 0.59
N SER A 121 9.19 8.35 1.28
CA SER A 121 8.56 8.68 2.56
C SER A 121 7.04 8.89 2.39
N LEU A 122 6.59 9.52 1.31
CA LEU A 122 5.16 9.66 0.99
C LEU A 122 4.52 8.29 0.72
N PHE A 123 5.22 7.40 0.02
CA PHE A 123 4.77 6.03 -0.22
C PHE A 123 4.69 5.20 1.05
N ASN A 124 5.55 5.44 2.04
CA ASN A 124 5.40 4.85 3.37
C ASN A 124 4.11 5.34 4.05
N MET A 125 3.77 6.64 3.94
CA MET A 125 2.51 7.14 4.48
C MET A 125 1.28 6.55 3.77
N TYR A 126 1.33 6.35 2.45
CA TYR A 126 0.29 5.60 1.72
C TYR A 126 0.18 4.14 2.16
N ALA A 127 1.32 3.46 2.33
CA ALA A 127 1.35 2.11 2.86
C ALA A 127 0.77 2.04 4.28
N TYR A 128 1.01 3.06 5.12
CA TYR A 128 0.49 3.11 6.49
C TYR A 128 -1.04 3.07 6.54
N LEU A 129 -1.76 3.73 5.62
CA LEU A 129 -3.23 3.64 5.52
C LEU A 129 -3.70 2.18 5.35
N LEU A 130 -3.00 1.42 4.51
CA LEU A 130 -3.31 0.01 4.24
C LEU A 130 -2.84 -0.90 5.37
N ILE A 131 -1.72 -0.59 6.03
CA ILE A 131 -1.25 -1.31 7.22
C ILE A 131 -2.30 -1.22 8.32
N THR A 132 -2.78 -0.02 8.65
CA THR A 132 -3.82 0.15 9.68
C THR A 132 -5.12 -0.53 9.31
N TYR A 133 -5.46 -0.55 8.01
CA TYR A 133 -6.61 -1.29 7.52
C TYR A 133 -6.45 -2.80 7.75
N PHE A 134 -5.29 -3.38 7.42
CA PHE A 134 -5.06 -4.82 7.58
C PHE A 134 -4.79 -5.26 9.01
N GLU A 135 -4.40 -4.35 9.91
CA GLU A 135 -4.38 -4.58 11.35
C GLU A 135 -5.79 -4.63 11.94
N GLU A 136 -6.77 -3.93 11.35
CA GLU A 136 -8.19 -4.00 11.73
C GLU A 136 -8.90 -5.20 11.07
N TYR A 137 -8.62 -5.46 9.79
CA TYR A 137 -9.21 -6.52 8.98
C TYR A 137 -8.11 -7.46 8.46
N GLU A 138 -7.97 -8.62 9.10
CA GLU A 138 -6.86 -9.53 8.86
C GLU A 138 -6.60 -9.83 7.36
N PHE A 139 -5.35 -9.63 6.95
CA PHE A 139 -4.92 -9.90 5.58
C PHE A 139 -5.11 -11.36 5.22
N GLY A 140 -5.88 -11.62 4.16
CA GLY A 140 -6.13 -12.95 3.60
C GLY A 140 -7.55 -13.46 3.77
N TYR A 141 -8.35 -12.83 4.64
CA TYR A 141 -9.73 -13.28 4.92
C TYR A 141 -10.71 -12.91 3.80
N ASN A 142 -10.52 -11.74 3.18
CA ASN A 142 -11.43 -11.23 2.14
C ASN A 142 -10.75 -11.25 0.75
N ASN A 143 -10.97 -12.34 0.00
CA ASN A 143 -10.34 -12.56 -1.31
C ASN A 143 -10.54 -11.41 -2.33
N PRO A 144 -11.75 -10.82 -2.47
CA PRO A 144 -11.94 -9.61 -3.27
C PRO A 144 -11.02 -8.44 -2.87
N VAL A 145 -10.88 -8.17 -1.57
CA VAL A 145 -9.98 -7.13 -1.04
C VAL A 145 -8.52 -7.44 -1.40
N ILE A 146 -8.07 -8.69 -1.22
CA ILE A 146 -6.70 -9.09 -1.57
C ILE A 146 -6.43 -8.99 -3.07
N SER A 147 -7.44 -9.25 -3.89
CA SER A 147 -7.36 -9.12 -5.34
C SER A 147 -7.23 -7.65 -5.76
N ALA A 148 -8.07 -6.77 -5.21
CA ALA A 148 -8.00 -5.33 -5.46
C ALA A 148 -6.71 -4.70 -4.89
N PHE A 149 -6.27 -5.10 -3.69
CA PHE A 149 -4.97 -4.69 -3.12
C PHE A 149 -3.82 -5.04 -4.06
N SER A 150 -3.89 -6.20 -4.72
CA SER A 150 -2.86 -6.65 -5.66
C SER A 150 -2.67 -5.69 -6.84
N ILE A 151 -3.65 -4.84 -7.18
CA ILE A 151 -3.58 -3.83 -8.26
C ILE A 151 -2.65 -2.67 -7.92
N LEU A 152 -2.41 -2.38 -6.63
CA LEU A 152 -1.50 -1.32 -6.22
C LEU A 152 -0.08 -1.51 -6.82
N PRO A 153 0.67 -0.42 -7.03
CA PRO A 153 2.07 -0.50 -7.44
C PRO A 153 2.85 -1.49 -6.57
N PRO A 154 3.73 -2.34 -7.15
CA PRO A 154 4.52 -3.31 -6.40
C PRO A 154 5.22 -2.72 -5.17
N VAL A 155 5.75 -1.50 -5.28
CA VAL A 155 6.45 -0.80 -4.19
C VAL A 155 5.57 -0.53 -2.97
N ILE A 156 4.30 -0.16 -3.18
CA ILE A 156 3.34 0.07 -2.07
C ILE A 156 3.01 -1.26 -1.41
N ARG A 157 2.73 -2.29 -2.21
CA ARG A 157 2.44 -3.65 -1.69
C ARG A 157 3.62 -4.20 -0.90
N PHE A 158 4.84 -4.02 -1.40
CA PHE A 158 6.06 -4.44 -0.72
C PHE A 158 6.20 -3.78 0.65
N LYS A 159 5.99 -2.45 0.75
CA LYS A 159 6.04 -1.73 2.03
C LYS A 159 5.00 -2.24 3.04
N VAL A 160 3.74 -2.41 2.61
CA VAL A 160 2.66 -2.93 3.46
C VAL A 160 2.97 -4.36 3.93
N LEU A 161 3.29 -5.27 3.00
CA LEU A 161 3.48 -6.68 3.31
C LEU A 161 4.74 -6.94 4.13
N THR A 162 5.81 -6.17 3.90
CA THR A 162 7.03 -6.24 4.73
C THR A 162 6.70 -5.84 6.17
N TYR A 163 6.00 -4.71 6.35
CA TYR A 163 5.58 -4.27 7.68
C TYR A 163 4.70 -5.33 8.37
N LEU A 164 3.68 -5.84 7.69
CA LEU A 164 2.79 -6.86 8.26
C LEU A 164 3.58 -8.13 8.65
N ASN A 165 4.46 -8.62 7.78
CA ASN A 165 5.25 -9.83 8.05
C ASN A 165 6.25 -9.65 9.19
N GLU A 166 6.89 -8.49 9.32
CA GLU A 166 7.87 -8.25 10.39
C GLU A 166 7.22 -8.04 11.76
N ASN A 167 5.93 -7.69 11.80
CA ASN A 167 5.19 -7.38 13.01
C ASN A 167 4.13 -8.46 13.33
N ASN A 168 2.87 -8.19 12.99
CA ASN A 168 1.71 -8.94 13.51
C ASN A 168 1.37 -10.21 12.70
N TYR A 169 2.03 -10.45 11.56
CA TYR A 169 1.65 -11.48 10.59
C TYR A 169 2.83 -12.33 10.10
N LYS A 170 3.76 -12.67 11.01
CA LYS A 170 4.97 -13.46 10.70
C LYS A 170 4.66 -14.80 10.04
N ASP A 171 3.62 -15.48 10.52
CA ASP A 171 3.24 -16.84 10.09
C ASP A 171 1.99 -16.84 9.19
N ASN A 172 1.51 -15.67 8.75
CA ASN A 172 0.35 -15.59 7.89
C ASN A 172 0.74 -15.99 6.44
N VAL A 173 0.18 -17.12 6.01
CA VAL A 173 0.40 -17.73 4.68
C VAL A 173 0.13 -16.74 3.55
N TYR A 174 -0.95 -15.95 3.63
CA TYR A 174 -1.32 -15.00 2.59
C TYR A 174 -0.35 -13.82 2.51
N VAL A 175 0.13 -13.33 3.66
CA VAL A 175 1.14 -12.25 3.71
C VAL A 175 2.43 -12.74 3.07
N ILE A 176 2.94 -13.91 3.45
CA ILE A 176 4.18 -14.46 2.88
C ILE A 176 4.05 -14.69 1.37
N ASP A 177 2.93 -15.29 0.94
CA ASP A 177 2.66 -15.57 -0.47
C ASP A 177 2.66 -14.30 -1.33
N LYS A 178 2.06 -13.22 -0.83
CA LYS A 178 2.03 -11.95 -1.55
C LYS A 178 3.33 -11.17 -1.41
N LEU A 179 4.03 -11.31 -0.28
CA LEU A 179 5.28 -10.60 0.00
C LEU A 179 6.37 -11.03 -0.98
N VAL A 180 6.57 -12.34 -1.15
CA VAL A 180 7.60 -12.86 -2.07
C VAL A 180 7.40 -12.35 -3.51
N LEU A 181 6.15 -12.26 -3.96
CA LEU A 181 5.80 -11.72 -5.27
C LEU A 181 5.97 -10.20 -5.36
N SER A 182 5.77 -9.47 -4.27
CA SER A 182 6.02 -8.02 -4.23
C SER A 182 7.51 -7.70 -4.19
N ILE A 183 8.34 -8.51 -3.52
CA ILE A 183 9.81 -8.43 -3.57
C ILE A 183 10.28 -8.64 -5.01
N LEU A 184 9.87 -9.74 -5.66
CA LEU A 184 10.22 -10.04 -7.06
C LEU A 184 9.88 -8.89 -8.01
N LYS A 185 8.69 -8.30 -7.85
CA LYS A 185 8.19 -7.25 -8.76
C LYS A 185 8.77 -5.86 -8.47
N THR A 186 9.20 -5.60 -7.25
CA THR A 186 9.75 -4.30 -6.84
C THR A 186 11.26 -4.26 -6.99
N LYS A 187 11.93 -5.34 -6.59
CA LYS A 187 13.37 -5.51 -6.64
C LYS A 187 13.73 -6.49 -7.76
N THR A 188 14.44 -7.57 -7.46
CA THR A 188 14.87 -8.58 -8.42
C THR A 188 14.42 -10.00 -8.02
N LYS A 189 14.58 -10.95 -8.96
CA LYS A 189 14.45 -12.38 -8.68
C LYS A 189 15.42 -12.83 -7.58
N GLN A 190 16.66 -12.34 -7.62
CA GLN A 190 17.69 -12.69 -6.65
C GLN A 190 17.30 -12.24 -5.24
N ASP A 191 16.73 -11.03 -5.08
CA ASP A 191 16.26 -10.56 -3.78
C ASP A 191 15.14 -11.44 -3.21
N ALA A 192 14.22 -11.91 -4.07
CA ALA A 192 13.15 -12.81 -3.66
C ALA A 192 13.69 -14.19 -3.24
N ILE A 193 14.71 -14.69 -3.95
CA ILE A 193 15.41 -15.95 -3.60
C ILE A 193 16.13 -15.79 -2.25
N ILE A 194 16.92 -14.74 -2.07
CA ILE A 194 17.61 -14.47 -0.81
C ILE A 194 16.61 -14.42 0.34
N TRP A 195 15.48 -13.73 0.15
CA TRP A 195 14.47 -13.61 1.20
C TRP A 195 13.88 -14.96 1.65
N ILE A 196 13.63 -15.91 0.73
CA ILE A 196 13.14 -17.25 1.07
C ILE A 196 14.24 -18.15 1.64
N GLU A 197 15.48 -18.03 1.17
CA GLU A 197 16.61 -18.83 1.66
C GLU A 197 16.97 -18.44 3.11
N ASP A 198 16.98 -17.14 3.43
CA ASP A 198 17.18 -16.63 4.79
C ASP A 198 16.14 -17.14 5.79
N ARG A 199 14.97 -17.58 5.30
CA ARG A 199 13.82 -18.05 6.09
C ARG A 199 13.52 -19.53 5.89
N LYS A 200 14.40 -20.27 5.20
CA LYS A 200 14.14 -21.63 4.72
C LYS A 200 13.62 -22.57 5.82
N MET A 201 14.33 -22.66 6.94
CA MET A 201 13.98 -23.54 8.05
C MET A 201 12.56 -23.30 8.58
N ILE A 202 12.12 -22.05 8.66
CA ILE A 202 10.78 -21.68 9.12
C ILE A 202 9.75 -22.02 8.04
N LEU A 203 10.04 -21.65 6.78
CA LEU A 203 9.11 -21.84 5.65
C LEU A 203 8.92 -23.31 5.27
N GLU A 204 9.91 -24.17 5.45
CA GLU A 204 9.81 -25.62 5.23
C GLU A 204 8.88 -26.30 6.25
N GLN A 205 8.79 -25.74 7.47
CA GLN A 205 7.89 -26.24 8.53
C GLN A 205 6.48 -25.69 8.40
N MET A 206 6.28 -24.64 7.60
CA MET A 206 5.01 -23.94 7.48
C MET A 206 4.15 -24.53 6.36
N SER A 207 2.89 -24.85 6.68
CA SER A 207 1.88 -25.28 5.70
C SER A 207 1.61 -24.18 4.67
N SER A 208 1.51 -24.55 3.38
CA SER A 208 1.07 -23.60 2.36
C SER A 208 -0.44 -23.42 2.26
N VAL A 209 -1.19 -24.21 3.03
CA VAL A 209 -2.64 -24.11 3.13
C VAL A 209 -2.97 -23.37 4.42
N SER A 210 -3.71 -22.25 4.30
CA SER A 210 -4.21 -21.48 5.44
C SER A 210 -5.26 -22.28 6.21
N GLU A 211 -5.45 -21.98 7.50
CA GLU A 211 -6.48 -22.62 8.32
C GLU A 211 -7.90 -22.42 7.76
N GLU A 212 -8.16 -21.25 7.18
CA GLU A 212 -9.43 -20.99 6.51
C GLU A 212 -9.61 -21.87 5.26
N ALA A 213 -8.57 -22.01 4.43
CA ALA A 213 -8.61 -22.90 3.27
C ALA A 213 -8.78 -24.36 3.71
N ARG A 214 -8.14 -24.80 4.80
CA ARG A 214 -8.33 -26.13 5.39
C ARG A 214 -9.79 -26.34 5.82
N LYS A 215 -10.38 -25.38 6.54
CA LYS A 215 -11.78 -25.41 6.97
C LYS A 215 -12.74 -25.45 5.78
N ASN A 216 -12.48 -24.63 4.77
CA ASN A 216 -13.30 -24.59 3.55
C ASN A 216 -13.20 -25.90 2.76
N LEU A 217 -12.03 -26.52 2.66
CA LEU A 217 -11.90 -27.84 2.03
C LEU A 217 -12.75 -28.87 2.79
N LYS A 218 -12.57 -29.00 4.10
CA LYS A 218 -13.31 -29.97 4.93
C LYS A 218 -14.83 -29.78 4.91
N ASN A 219 -15.30 -28.55 4.71
CA ASN A 219 -16.74 -28.26 4.62
C ASN A 219 -17.35 -28.58 3.25
N ASN A 220 -16.55 -28.63 2.19
CA ASN A 220 -17.02 -28.77 0.81
C ASN A 220 -16.71 -30.13 0.17
N MET A 221 -15.93 -31.00 0.83
CA MET A 221 -15.61 -32.34 0.34
C MET A 221 -15.46 -33.35 1.48
N ASP A 222 -15.38 -34.62 1.11
CA ASP A 222 -15.11 -35.72 2.04
C ASP A 222 -13.83 -35.45 2.86
N ASN A 223 -13.89 -35.72 4.16
CA ASN A 223 -12.81 -35.40 5.09
C ASN A 223 -11.50 -36.14 4.77
N GLU A 224 -11.55 -37.39 4.29
CA GLU A 224 -10.34 -38.12 3.88
C GLU A 224 -9.72 -37.50 2.63
N MET A 225 -10.55 -37.07 1.68
CA MET A 225 -10.09 -36.36 0.48
C MET A 225 -9.50 -34.98 0.82
N ALA A 226 -10.11 -34.25 1.75
CA ALA A 226 -9.59 -32.96 2.21
C ALA A 226 -8.21 -33.12 2.87
N GLU A 227 -8.05 -34.10 3.75
CA GLU A 227 -6.76 -34.41 4.40
C GLU A 227 -5.70 -34.88 3.39
N LEU A 228 -6.09 -35.65 2.37
CA LEU A 228 -5.18 -36.05 1.30
C LEU A 228 -4.68 -34.85 0.49
N ILE A 229 -5.53 -33.87 0.20
CA ILE A 229 -5.12 -32.64 -0.50
C ILE A 229 -4.20 -31.79 0.38
N ILE A 230 -4.53 -31.64 1.67
CA ILE A 230 -3.73 -30.84 2.61
C ILE A 230 -2.35 -31.48 2.82
N SER A 231 -2.29 -32.79 3.02
CA SER A 231 -1.03 -33.52 3.24
C SER A 231 -0.12 -33.54 2.00
N ASN A 232 -0.70 -33.55 0.80
CA ASN A 232 0.06 -33.46 -0.47
C ASN A 232 0.39 -32.03 -0.89
N SER A 233 -0.07 -31.01 -0.14
CA SER A 233 0.29 -29.63 -0.41
C SER A 233 1.78 -29.39 -0.08
N SER A 234 2.44 -28.58 -0.91
CA SER A 234 3.81 -28.16 -0.65
C SER A 234 3.91 -27.37 0.65
N ASN A 235 5.07 -27.37 1.31
CA ASN A 235 5.35 -26.36 2.33
C ASN A 235 5.48 -24.97 1.70
N MET A 236 5.58 -23.94 2.54
CA MET A 236 5.65 -22.56 2.06
C MET A 236 6.94 -22.20 1.36
N TYR A 237 8.06 -22.83 1.70
CA TYR A 237 9.32 -22.64 0.97
C TYR A 237 9.17 -23.09 -0.50
N ASP A 238 8.67 -24.31 -0.72
CA ASP A 238 8.47 -24.88 -2.05
C ASP A 238 7.43 -24.12 -2.86
N LEU A 239 6.31 -23.70 -2.23
CA LEU A 239 5.31 -22.87 -2.89
C LEU A 239 5.91 -21.53 -3.36
N CYS A 240 6.62 -20.84 -2.46
CA CYS A 240 7.23 -19.54 -2.77
C CYS A 240 8.26 -19.67 -3.89
N LYS A 241 9.15 -20.67 -3.80
CA LYS A 241 10.17 -20.95 -4.82
C LYS A 241 9.55 -21.21 -6.19
N LYS A 242 8.53 -22.06 -6.26
CA LYS A 242 7.77 -22.32 -7.49
C LYS A 242 7.13 -21.05 -8.05
N LYS A 243 6.54 -20.21 -7.19
CA LYS A 243 5.92 -18.94 -7.62
C LYS A 243 6.95 -17.93 -8.12
N ILE A 244 8.12 -17.82 -7.49
CA ILE A 244 9.22 -16.98 -7.99
C ILE A 244 9.59 -17.40 -9.41
N GLU A 245 9.84 -18.69 -9.63
CA GLU A 245 10.23 -19.21 -10.94
C GLU A 245 9.16 -18.93 -12.00
N LEU A 246 7.90 -19.30 -11.74
CA LEU A 246 6.81 -19.10 -12.70
C LEU A 246 6.57 -17.63 -13.03
N VAL A 247 6.55 -16.75 -12.03
CA VAL A 247 6.26 -15.33 -12.23
C VAL A 247 7.46 -14.60 -12.81
N SER A 248 8.70 -14.99 -12.47
CA SER A 248 9.90 -14.40 -13.08
C SER A 248 9.93 -14.68 -14.58
N LEU A 249 9.65 -15.92 -15.00
CA LEU A 249 9.54 -16.27 -16.42
C LEU A 249 8.43 -15.47 -17.14
N GLN A 250 7.27 -15.27 -16.50
CA GLN A 250 6.21 -14.45 -17.07
C GLN A 250 6.65 -12.99 -17.25
N ILE A 251 7.40 -12.43 -16.29
CA ILE A 251 7.93 -11.07 -16.37
C ILE A 251 9.00 -10.97 -17.47
N GLU A 252 9.86 -11.97 -17.61
CA GLU A 252 10.86 -12.03 -18.69
C GLU A 252 10.22 -12.08 -20.07
N MET A 253 9.13 -12.84 -20.23
CA MET A 253 8.42 -13.00 -21.50
C MET A 253 7.54 -11.82 -21.90
N LYS A 254 6.86 -11.19 -20.92
CA LYS A 254 5.77 -10.22 -21.18
C LYS A 254 6.00 -8.85 -20.55
N GLY A 255 7.09 -8.66 -19.82
CA GLY A 255 7.31 -7.49 -18.99
C GLY A 255 6.44 -7.48 -17.73
N LYS A 256 6.62 -6.45 -16.90
CA LYS A 256 5.77 -6.20 -15.73
C LYS A 256 4.46 -5.58 -16.19
N ARG A 257 3.32 -6.12 -15.71
CA ARG A 257 1.98 -5.61 -16.04
C ARG A 257 1.79 -4.12 -15.69
N TYR A 258 2.36 -3.68 -14.58
CA TYR A 258 2.42 -2.29 -14.13
C TYR A 258 3.46 -2.16 -13.02
N THR A 259 4.02 -0.96 -12.87
CA THR A 259 4.98 -0.62 -11.80
C THR A 259 4.62 0.65 -11.05
N THR A 260 3.83 1.55 -11.65
CA THR A 260 3.43 2.85 -11.10
C THR A 260 1.93 2.92 -10.87
N PHE A 261 1.46 3.97 -10.17
CA PHE A 261 0.03 4.22 -10.00
C PHE A 261 -0.64 4.51 -11.34
N GLU A 262 0.09 5.19 -12.23
CA GLU A 262 -0.35 5.65 -13.53
C GLU A 262 -0.63 4.48 -14.47
N ASN A 263 0.25 3.47 -14.52
CA ASN A 263 0.02 2.25 -15.30
C ASN A 263 -1.06 1.35 -14.69
N ALA A 264 -1.20 1.36 -13.36
CA ALA A 264 -2.20 0.56 -12.67
C ALA A 264 -3.61 1.19 -12.70
N LYS A 265 -3.73 2.48 -13.05
CA LYS A 265 -4.97 3.25 -12.94
C LYS A 265 -6.11 2.66 -13.79
N GLY A 266 -5.83 2.22 -15.02
CA GLY A 266 -6.83 1.58 -15.88
C GLY A 266 -7.39 0.32 -15.24
N LEU A 267 -6.50 -0.57 -14.78
CA LEU A 267 -6.89 -1.80 -14.09
C LEU A 267 -7.67 -1.54 -12.79
N TYR A 268 -7.31 -0.49 -12.05
CA TYR A 268 -8.06 -0.08 -10.85
C TYR A 268 -9.49 0.35 -11.20
N LYS A 269 -9.70 1.10 -12.28
CA LYS A 269 -11.05 1.50 -12.71
C LYS A 269 -11.91 0.30 -13.09
N GLU A 270 -11.29 -0.72 -13.69
CA GLU A 270 -12.00 -1.93 -14.14
C GLU A 270 -12.31 -2.90 -12.99
N LEU A 271 -11.33 -3.16 -12.10
CA LEU A 271 -11.39 -4.29 -11.15
C LEU A 271 -11.04 -3.90 -9.70
N GLY A 272 -10.73 -2.63 -9.44
CA GLY A 272 -10.20 -2.18 -8.15
C GLY A 272 -11.24 -1.75 -7.13
N ILE A 273 -12.51 -1.63 -7.51
CA ILE A 273 -13.63 -1.35 -6.61
C ILE A 273 -14.23 -2.69 -6.18
N VAL A 274 -14.12 -3.00 -4.89
CA VAL A 274 -14.66 -4.25 -4.33
C VAL A 274 -16.18 -4.12 -4.15
N GLU A 275 -16.94 -5.10 -4.64
CA GLU A 275 -18.39 -5.14 -4.49
C GLU A 275 -18.81 -5.47 -3.06
N GLY A 276 -19.86 -4.81 -2.57
CA GLY A 276 -20.41 -5.00 -1.23
C GLY A 276 -20.52 -3.67 -0.47
N ASN A 277 -21.32 -3.68 0.59
CA ASN A 277 -21.62 -2.49 1.40
C ASN A 277 -21.31 -2.68 2.89
N ILE A 278 -20.58 -3.73 3.27
CA ILE A 278 -20.09 -3.89 4.63
C ILE A 278 -19.01 -2.85 4.94
N ILE A 279 -18.83 -2.57 6.23
CA ILE A 279 -17.91 -1.52 6.71
C ILE A 279 -16.46 -1.76 6.23
N GLU A 280 -15.99 -3.00 6.25
CA GLU A 280 -14.67 -3.41 5.78
C GLU A 280 -14.44 -2.99 4.31
N ILE A 281 -15.36 -3.37 3.43
CA ILE A 281 -15.29 -3.10 1.99
C ILE A 281 -15.37 -1.60 1.73
N THR A 282 -16.25 -0.91 2.45
CA THR A 282 -16.40 0.55 2.34
C THR A 282 -15.10 1.27 2.71
N LYS A 283 -14.49 0.92 3.85
CA LYS A 283 -13.20 1.49 4.30
C LYS A 283 -12.09 1.22 3.30
N PHE A 284 -11.98 -0.02 2.80
CA PHE A 284 -10.96 -0.38 1.81
C PHE A 284 -11.11 0.42 0.52
N ASN A 285 -12.32 0.50 -0.03
CA ASN A 285 -12.60 1.22 -1.26
C ASN A 285 -12.30 2.71 -1.12
N LEU A 286 -12.60 3.33 0.04
CA LEU A 286 -12.26 4.73 0.30
C LEU A 286 -10.74 4.97 0.33
N ILE A 287 -9.96 4.02 0.85
CA ILE A 287 -8.49 4.09 0.82
C ILE A 287 -8.00 3.96 -0.63
N MET A 288 -8.48 2.96 -1.36
CA MET A 288 -8.07 2.75 -2.76
C MET A 288 -8.43 3.95 -3.65
N GLU A 289 -9.63 4.51 -3.50
CA GLU A 289 -10.05 5.74 -4.18
C GLU A 289 -9.09 6.90 -3.89
N PHE A 290 -8.74 7.10 -2.62
CA PHE A 290 -7.80 8.14 -2.22
C PHE A 290 -6.42 7.94 -2.84
N LEU A 291 -5.88 6.72 -2.83
CA LEU A 291 -4.55 6.43 -3.38
C LEU A 291 -4.46 6.65 -4.90
N TYR A 292 -5.55 6.39 -5.62
CA TYR A 292 -5.62 6.61 -7.06
C TYR A 292 -6.16 8.00 -7.46
N MET A 293 -6.55 8.83 -6.50
CA MET A 293 -7.03 10.19 -6.74
C MET A 293 -5.96 11.04 -7.43
N GLY A 294 -6.36 11.89 -8.39
CA GLY A 294 -5.45 12.80 -9.10
C GLY A 294 -4.44 12.15 -10.07
N ARG A 295 -4.34 10.81 -10.08
CA ARG A 295 -3.41 10.07 -10.94
C ARG A 295 -3.89 10.08 -12.40
N LYS A 296 -2.97 10.40 -13.32
CA LYS A 296 -3.19 10.23 -14.77
C LYS A 296 -3.11 8.76 -15.13
N GLU A 297 -3.90 8.36 -16.13
CA GLU A 297 -3.83 7.01 -16.68
C GLU A 297 -2.84 7.00 -17.83
N GLU A 298 -1.80 6.20 -17.70
CA GLU A 298 -0.87 5.93 -18.80
C GLU A 298 -1.29 4.62 -19.46
N LYS A 299 -1.57 4.67 -20.77
CA LYS A 299 -1.77 3.45 -21.55
C LYS A 299 -0.45 2.67 -21.53
N ALA A 300 -0.50 1.40 -21.15
CA ALA A 300 0.64 0.52 -21.29
C ALA A 300 1.13 0.56 -22.75
N ALA A 301 2.39 0.92 -22.96
CA ALA A 301 3.03 0.71 -24.25
C ALA A 301 3.12 -0.80 -24.45
N TYR A 302 2.27 -1.34 -25.33
CA TYR A 302 2.31 -2.74 -25.76
C TYR A 302 3.46 -2.96 -26.74
#